data_AF-A0AAV2HJZ4-F1
#
_entry.id   AF-A0AAV2HJZ4-F1
#
_cell.length_a   1.000
_cell.length_b   1.000
_cell.length_c   1.000
_cell.angle_alpha   90.00
_cell.angle_beta   90.00
_cell.angle_gamma   90.00
#
_symmetry.space_group_name_H-M   'P 1'
#
loop_
_entity.id
_entity.type
_entity.pdbx_description
1 polymer ?
#
loop_
_entity_poly.entity_id
_entity_poly.type
_entity_poly.pdbx_seq_one_letter_code
_entity_poly.pdbx_strand_id
1 'polypeptide(L)'
;MRFDYTIKIILLGDHAVGKSSLLVHLAEQYEPKDNSCQCLDFRPNGHVELAMRRNGKRILAKIVDTGGQERFRSITASFYRGTQGCLLLFDAEKPDTFRHVNSWYVDLEMYTSRQPMSTFLLGINTQSHNRQVTPEQVERLATQLEMQYHELLLTKKSNAVEIVFALLDKIVTHASRLPSLTIDILPYQARQHLAEKARRGSQEGVLDAEKFKCAC
;
A
#
# COMPACT_ATOMS: atom_id res chain seq x y z
N MET A 1 9.61 -11.27 -17.06
CA MET A 1 9.90 -9.80 -17.12
C MET A 1 10.87 -9.44 -16.00
N ARG A 2 11.83 -8.53 -16.21
CA ARG A 2 12.84 -8.13 -15.20
C ARG A 2 12.45 -6.75 -14.65
N PHE A 3 12.30 -6.59 -13.34
CA PHE A 3 12.03 -5.28 -12.73
C PHE A 3 13.32 -4.68 -12.15
N ASP A 4 13.44 -3.36 -12.17
CA ASP A 4 14.54 -2.63 -11.54
C ASP A 4 14.30 -2.51 -10.03
N TYR A 5 13.06 -2.23 -9.64
CA TYR A 5 12.66 -1.98 -8.25
C TYR A 5 11.39 -2.74 -7.89
N THR A 6 11.27 -3.13 -6.62
CA THR A 6 9.99 -3.56 -6.04
C THR A 6 9.61 -2.65 -4.88
N ILE A 7 8.44 -2.03 -4.97
CA ILE A 7 7.92 -1.11 -3.96
C ILE A 7 6.65 -1.73 -3.36
N LYS A 8 6.57 -1.73 -2.03
CA LYS A 8 5.41 -2.19 -1.26
C LYS A 8 4.62 -0.97 -0.78
N ILE A 9 3.34 -0.96 -1.12
CA ILE A 9 2.35 0.02 -0.69
C ILE A 9 1.30 -0.70 0.13
N ILE A 10 0.87 -0.12 1.24
CA ILE A 10 -0.26 -0.64 2.03
C ILE A 10 -1.46 0.30 1.91
N LEU A 11 -2.65 -0.29 1.99
CA LEU A 11 -3.90 0.46 2.11
C LEU A 11 -4.35 0.45 3.57
N LEU A 12 -4.62 1.61 4.15
CA LEU A 12 -5.11 1.78 5.51
C LEU A 12 -6.40 2.58 5.54
N GLY A 13 -7.08 2.58 6.69
CA GLY A 13 -8.36 3.23 6.90
C GLY A 13 -9.40 2.25 7.40
N ASP A 14 -10.56 2.77 7.79
CA ASP A 14 -11.63 1.99 8.42
C ASP A 14 -12.17 0.84 7.54
N HIS A 15 -12.87 -0.08 8.18
CA HIS A 15 -13.61 -1.11 7.47
C HIS A 15 -14.62 -0.49 6.49
N ALA A 16 -14.76 -1.08 5.30
CA ALA A 16 -15.71 -0.67 4.26
C ALA A 16 -15.54 0.78 3.72
N VAL A 17 -14.35 1.38 3.83
CA VAL A 17 -14.01 2.65 3.14
C VAL A 17 -13.64 2.48 1.66
N GLY A 18 -13.57 1.24 1.15
CA GLY A 18 -13.26 0.97 -0.26
C GLY A 18 -11.82 0.57 -0.57
N LYS A 19 -11.03 0.10 0.42
CA LYS A 19 -9.66 -0.43 0.19
C LYS A 19 -9.64 -1.58 -0.83
N SER A 20 -10.45 -2.62 -0.63
CA SER A 20 -10.54 -3.75 -1.56
C SER A 20 -11.11 -3.33 -2.91
N SER A 21 -12.06 -2.38 -2.93
CA SER A 21 -12.60 -1.80 -4.16
C SER A 21 -11.53 -1.07 -4.97
N LEU A 22 -10.63 -0.34 -4.31
CA LEU A 22 -9.47 0.27 -4.95
C LEU A 22 -8.54 -0.80 -5.57
N LEU A 23 -8.28 -1.92 -4.88
CA LEU A 23 -7.48 -3.01 -5.46
C LEU A 23 -8.12 -3.62 -6.71
N VAL A 24 -9.42 -3.95 -6.64
CA VAL A 24 -10.20 -4.46 -7.78
C VAL A 24 -10.09 -3.48 -8.94
N HIS A 25 -10.32 -2.20 -8.66
CA HIS A 25 -10.31 -1.16 -9.67
C HIS A 25 -8.92 -0.99 -10.33
N LEU A 26 -7.85 -1.06 -9.56
CA LEU A 26 -6.48 -1.03 -10.06
C LEU A 26 -6.14 -2.26 -10.94
N ALA A 27 -6.71 -3.43 -10.61
CA ALA A 27 -6.57 -4.63 -11.43
C ALA A 27 -7.37 -4.54 -12.74
N GLU A 28 -8.56 -3.93 -12.70
CA GLU A 28 -9.48 -3.79 -13.84
C GLU A 28 -9.09 -2.66 -14.81
N GLN A 29 -8.46 -1.58 -14.35
CA GLN A 29 -7.95 -0.48 -15.20
C GLN A 29 -6.74 -0.88 -16.07
N TYR A 30 -6.66 -2.17 -16.42
CA TYR A 30 -5.79 -2.74 -17.42
C TYR A 30 -6.24 -2.27 -18.82
N GLU A 31 -5.99 -1.01 -19.17
CA GLU A 31 -6.00 -0.63 -20.58
C GLU A 31 -4.63 -0.08 -21.02
N PRO A 32 -3.93 -0.82 -21.91
CA PRO A 32 -2.58 -0.50 -22.35
C PRO A 32 -2.66 0.53 -23.47
N LYS A 33 -3.20 1.73 -23.21
CA LYS A 33 -3.05 2.79 -24.21
C LYS A 33 -1.57 3.12 -24.45
N ASP A 34 -0.69 2.85 -23.46
CA ASP A 34 0.76 3.08 -23.57
C ASP A 34 1.67 1.98 -22.96
N ASN A 35 1.15 0.79 -22.59
CA ASN A 35 1.92 -0.25 -21.86
C ASN A 35 2.64 0.27 -20.59
N SER A 36 2.15 1.38 -20.00
CA SER A 36 2.80 2.05 -18.87
C SER A 36 2.51 1.36 -17.53
N CYS A 37 1.37 0.69 -17.42
CA CYS A 37 0.93 -0.08 -16.25
C CYS A 37 0.31 -1.41 -16.71
N GLN A 38 0.69 -2.51 -16.06
CA GLN A 38 0.22 -3.85 -16.33
C GLN A 38 -0.02 -4.59 -15.01
N CYS A 39 -1.21 -5.15 -14.81
CA CYS A 39 -1.49 -6.02 -13.66
C CYS A 39 -0.87 -7.41 -13.90
N LEU A 40 -0.04 -7.89 -12.96
CA LEU A 40 0.65 -9.19 -13.03
C LEU A 40 0.00 -10.25 -12.14
N ASP A 41 -0.46 -9.87 -10.95
CA ASP A 41 -1.14 -10.75 -10.00
C ASP A 41 -2.18 -9.95 -9.23
N PHE A 42 -3.30 -10.60 -8.94
CA PHE A 42 -4.41 -9.99 -8.22
C PHE A 42 -5.08 -11.00 -7.28
N ARG A 43 -5.27 -10.56 -6.04
CA ARG A 43 -6.01 -11.25 -4.98
C ARG A 43 -6.97 -10.21 -4.39
N PRO A 44 -8.28 -10.31 -4.67
CA PRO A 44 -9.27 -9.28 -4.27
C PRO A 44 -9.22 -8.87 -2.80
N ASN A 45 -8.89 -9.80 -1.91
CA ASN A 45 -8.86 -9.60 -0.46
C ASN A 45 -7.43 -9.68 0.12
N GLY A 46 -6.43 -9.26 -0.65
CA GLY A 46 -5.04 -9.36 -0.19
C GLY A 46 -4.11 -8.38 -0.88
N HIS A 47 -3.92 -8.50 -2.19
CA HIS A 47 -2.94 -7.68 -2.89
C HIS A 47 -3.17 -7.60 -4.40
N VAL A 48 -2.58 -6.58 -5.01
CA VAL A 48 -2.36 -6.50 -6.46
C VAL A 48 -0.89 -6.21 -6.73
N GLU A 49 -0.34 -6.83 -7.76
CA GLU A 49 1.00 -6.56 -8.28
C GLU A 49 0.91 -5.85 -9.62
N LEU A 50 1.34 -4.60 -9.67
CA LEU A 50 1.33 -3.76 -10.86
C LEU A 50 2.75 -3.57 -11.38
N ALA A 51 3.03 -4.06 -12.59
CA ALA A 51 4.19 -3.71 -13.37
C ALA A 51 4.01 -2.33 -13.98
N MET A 52 4.92 -1.43 -13.66
CA MET A 52 4.87 -0.03 -14.08
C MET A 52 6.18 0.40 -14.72
N ARG A 53 6.12 1.31 -15.70
CA ARG A 53 7.31 1.93 -16.29
C ARG A 53 7.34 3.43 -16.01
N ARG A 54 8.39 3.90 -15.35
CA ARG A 54 8.56 5.31 -14.97
C ARG A 54 10.02 5.72 -15.05
N ASN A 55 10.32 6.86 -15.66
CA ASN A 55 11.69 7.40 -15.80
C ASN A 55 12.71 6.36 -16.35
N GLY A 56 12.30 5.57 -17.33
CA GLY A 56 13.13 4.50 -17.93
C GLY A 56 13.31 3.25 -17.06
N LYS A 57 12.77 3.22 -15.84
CA LYS A 57 12.84 2.11 -14.89
C LYS A 57 11.54 1.30 -14.88
N ARG A 58 11.66 -0.01 -14.69
CA ARG A 58 10.54 -0.92 -14.47
C ARG A 58 10.36 -1.14 -12.98
N ILE A 59 9.20 -0.78 -12.48
CA ILE A 59 8.84 -0.85 -11.07
C ILE A 59 7.77 -1.93 -10.91
N LEU A 60 7.94 -2.81 -9.93
CA LEU A 60 6.88 -3.68 -9.46
C LEU A 60 6.27 -3.06 -8.20
N ALA A 61 5.07 -2.49 -8.32
CA ALA A 61 4.30 -2.00 -7.19
C ALA A 61 3.44 -3.13 -6.62
N LYS A 62 3.68 -3.50 -5.36
CA LYS A 62 2.86 -4.46 -4.62
C LYS A 62 1.97 -3.70 -3.66
N ILE A 63 0.67 -3.63 -3.96
CA ILE A 63 -0.29 -2.90 -3.14
C ILE A 63 -1.06 -3.93 -2.33
N VAL A 64 -1.01 -3.81 -1.02
CA VAL A 64 -1.57 -4.78 -0.08
C VAL A 64 -2.76 -4.14 0.64
N ASP A 65 -3.92 -4.78 0.55
CA ASP A 65 -5.06 -4.45 1.38
C ASP A 65 -4.90 -5.15 2.73
N THR A 66 -4.93 -4.38 3.82
CA THR A 66 -4.86 -4.92 5.18
C THR A 66 -6.19 -5.46 5.68
N GLY A 67 -7.27 -5.31 4.89
CA GLY A 67 -8.53 -6.05 4.92
C GLY A 67 -9.02 -6.55 6.28
N GLY A 68 -9.72 -5.71 7.05
CA GLY A 68 -10.51 -6.12 8.23
C GLY A 68 -9.71 -6.70 9.41
N GLN A 69 -8.40 -6.91 9.24
CA GLN A 69 -7.47 -7.42 10.24
C GLN A 69 -6.82 -6.30 11.06
N GLU A 70 -7.19 -5.05 10.83
CA GLU A 70 -6.90 -3.95 11.75
C GLU A 70 -7.40 -4.17 13.17
N ARG A 71 -8.42 -5.03 13.33
CA ARG A 71 -8.94 -5.46 14.64
C ARG A 71 -7.95 -6.32 15.42
N PHE A 72 -6.91 -6.84 14.79
CA PHE A 72 -5.88 -7.68 15.40
C PHE A 72 -4.51 -7.00 15.28
N ARG A 73 -4.24 -6.06 16.20
CA ARG A 73 -3.01 -5.24 16.25
C ARG A 73 -1.69 -6.02 16.07
N SER A 74 -1.64 -7.28 16.51
CA SER A 74 -0.46 -8.14 16.36
C SER A 74 -0.20 -8.59 14.91
N ILE A 75 -1.24 -8.80 14.10
CA ILE A 75 -1.09 -9.19 12.69
C ILE A 75 -0.73 -7.95 11.85
N THR A 76 -1.26 -6.79 12.24
CA THR A 76 -1.02 -5.49 11.58
C THR A 76 0.47 -5.12 11.52
N ALA A 77 1.24 -5.37 12.59
CA ALA A 77 2.68 -5.09 12.66
C ALA A 77 3.49 -5.70 11.49
N SER A 78 3.11 -6.90 11.03
CA SER A 78 3.80 -7.59 9.93
C SER A 78 3.57 -6.91 8.57
N PHE A 79 2.42 -6.26 8.38
CA PHE A 79 2.10 -5.54 7.15
C PHE A 79 2.88 -4.24 7.00
N TYR A 80 3.24 -3.58 8.09
CA TYR A 80 4.05 -2.35 8.06
C TYR A 80 5.51 -2.60 7.68
N ARG A 81 6.05 -3.78 7.99
CA ARG A 81 7.46 -4.10 7.74
C ARG A 81 7.80 -4.03 6.25
N GLY A 82 8.83 -3.24 5.92
CA GLY A 82 9.35 -3.08 4.57
C GLY A 82 8.39 -2.37 3.61
N THR A 83 7.41 -1.64 4.14
CA THR A 83 6.49 -0.78 3.38
C THR A 83 7.11 0.58 3.13
N GLN A 84 7.13 1.04 1.88
CA GLN A 84 7.68 2.34 1.49
C GLN A 84 6.59 3.39 1.25
N GLY A 85 5.36 2.94 0.99
CA GLY A 85 4.22 3.82 0.71
C GLY A 85 2.96 3.42 1.45
N CYS A 86 2.12 4.40 1.77
CA CYS A 86 0.80 4.15 2.34
C CYS A 86 -0.25 5.03 1.66
N LEU A 87 -1.38 4.41 1.31
CA LEU A 87 -2.61 5.10 0.92
C LEU A 87 -3.58 4.98 2.10
N LEU A 88 -3.84 6.09 2.78
CA LEU A 88 -4.74 6.15 3.92
C LEU A 88 -6.10 6.65 3.44
N LEU A 89 -7.12 5.80 3.50
CA LEU A 89 -8.44 6.06 2.93
C LEU A 89 -9.46 6.47 4.00
N PHE A 90 -10.34 7.38 3.64
CA PHE A 90 -11.60 7.66 4.35
C PHE A 90 -12.76 7.84 3.35
N ASP A 91 -13.98 7.68 3.82
CA ASP A 91 -15.20 7.86 3.04
C ASP A 91 -15.86 9.20 3.40
N ALA A 92 -15.99 10.09 2.41
CA ALA A 92 -16.52 11.43 2.63
C ALA A 92 -18.00 11.45 3.02
N GLU A 93 -18.75 10.36 2.79
CA GLU A 93 -20.13 10.19 3.28
C GLU A 93 -20.19 9.74 4.75
N LYS A 94 -19.07 9.27 5.32
CA LYS A 94 -18.99 8.69 6.66
C LYS A 94 -17.98 9.45 7.54
N PRO A 95 -18.40 10.50 8.27
CA PRO A 95 -17.50 11.34 9.07
C PRO A 95 -16.64 10.60 10.08
N ASP A 96 -17.11 9.49 10.64
CA ASP A 96 -16.34 8.69 11.60
C ASP A 96 -15.05 8.15 10.98
N THR A 97 -15.12 7.71 9.72
CA THR A 97 -13.94 7.20 9.00
C THR A 97 -12.86 8.28 8.83
N PHE A 98 -13.27 9.55 8.69
CA PHE A 98 -12.36 10.69 8.64
C PHE A 98 -11.80 11.03 10.03
N ARG A 99 -12.61 10.97 11.10
CA ARG A 99 -12.14 11.19 12.48
C ARG A 99 -11.06 10.19 12.90
N HIS A 100 -11.12 8.96 12.40
CA HIS A 100 -10.14 7.92 12.72
C HIS A 100 -8.83 8.03 11.94
N VAL A 101 -8.74 8.87 10.88
CA VAL A 101 -7.52 9.06 10.07
C VAL A 101 -6.29 9.37 10.93
N ASN A 102 -6.42 10.23 11.94
CA ASN A 102 -5.31 10.56 12.82
C ASN A 102 -4.81 9.34 13.62
N SER A 103 -5.72 8.48 14.07
CA SER A 103 -5.36 7.26 14.81
C SER A 103 -4.59 6.29 13.91
N TRP A 104 -5.05 6.13 12.67
CA TRP A 104 -4.36 5.33 11.66
C TRP A 104 -2.97 5.86 11.33
N TYR A 105 -2.83 7.18 11.24
CA TYR A 105 -1.54 7.81 10.98
C TYR A 105 -0.57 7.64 12.17
N VAL A 106 -1.05 7.77 13.41
CA VAL A 106 -0.23 7.50 14.60
C VAL A 106 0.24 6.06 14.65
N ASP A 107 -0.65 5.10 14.36
CA ASP A 107 -0.29 3.67 14.28
C ASP A 107 0.76 3.43 13.19
N LEU A 108 0.59 4.04 12.01
CA LEU A 108 1.54 3.97 10.91
C LEU A 108 2.94 4.43 11.34
N GLU A 109 3.04 5.64 11.89
CA GLU A 109 4.30 6.23 12.35
C GLU A 109 4.96 5.38 13.44
N MET A 110 4.18 4.82 14.37
CA MET A 110 4.69 3.93 15.41
C MET A 110 5.42 2.72 14.82
N TYR A 111 4.85 2.08 13.80
CA TYR A 111 5.42 0.87 13.20
C TYR A 111 6.49 1.16 12.14
N THR A 112 6.56 2.38 11.60
CA THR A 112 7.51 2.73 10.53
C THR A 112 8.53 3.81 10.86
N SER A 113 8.59 4.25 12.12
CA SER A 113 9.57 5.22 12.64
C SER A 113 11.04 5.01 12.25
N ARG A 114 11.43 3.81 11.83
CA ARG A 114 12.81 3.47 11.42
C ARG A 114 13.08 3.57 9.92
N GLN A 115 12.08 3.90 9.11
CA GLN A 115 12.23 3.99 7.66
C GLN A 115 11.38 5.13 7.08
N PRO A 116 11.88 5.87 6.08
CA PRO A 116 11.09 6.90 5.41
C PRO A 116 9.85 6.28 4.75
N MET A 117 8.68 6.85 5.02
CA MET A 117 7.42 6.45 4.39
C MET A 117 6.76 7.62 3.68
N SER A 118 6.32 7.40 2.45
CA SER A 118 5.47 8.35 1.74
C SER A 118 4.01 7.99 1.92
N THR A 119 3.21 8.91 2.45
CA THR A 119 1.79 8.66 2.74
C THR A 119 0.91 9.68 2.03
N PHE A 120 -0.13 9.21 1.35
CA PHE A 120 -1.21 10.05 0.80
C PHE A 120 -2.51 9.81 1.56
N LEU A 121 -3.27 10.89 1.78
CA LEU A 121 -4.63 10.85 2.27
C LEU A 121 -5.57 10.76 1.07
N LEU A 122 -6.45 9.76 1.04
CA LEU A 122 -7.42 9.54 -0.03
C LEU A 122 -8.84 9.67 0.49
N GLY A 123 -9.64 10.53 -0.12
CA GLY A 123 -11.08 10.61 0.14
C GLY A 123 -11.87 9.94 -0.98
N ILE A 124 -12.72 8.97 -0.66
CA ILE A 124 -13.71 8.41 -1.60
C ILE A 124 -15.06 9.13 -1.45
N ASN A 125 -15.94 8.99 -2.46
CA ASN A 125 -17.30 9.56 -2.49
C ASN A 125 -17.34 11.09 -2.29
N THR A 126 -16.24 11.77 -2.62
CA THR A 126 -16.10 13.23 -2.44
C THR A 126 -16.99 14.06 -3.36
N GLN A 127 -17.52 13.45 -4.41
CA GLN A 127 -18.46 14.05 -5.36
C GLN A 127 -19.92 13.67 -5.06
N SER A 128 -20.17 12.93 -3.96
CA SER A 128 -21.53 12.55 -3.59
C SER A 128 -22.33 13.71 -3.02
N HIS A 129 -23.64 13.72 -3.29
CA HIS A 129 -24.59 14.62 -2.64
C HIS A 129 -24.70 14.36 -1.12
N ASN A 130 -24.34 13.16 -0.67
CA ASN A 130 -24.32 12.78 0.75
C ASN A 130 -22.96 13.06 1.42
N ARG A 131 -22.07 13.83 0.78
CA ARG A 131 -20.80 14.24 1.37
C ARG A 131 -21.04 14.95 2.71
N GLN A 132 -20.40 14.46 3.76
CA GLN A 132 -20.47 15.02 5.11
C GLN A 132 -19.12 15.59 5.59
N VAL A 133 -18.00 15.25 4.93
CA VAL A 133 -16.67 15.77 5.25
C VAL A 133 -16.27 16.83 4.21
N THR A 134 -16.10 18.09 4.61
CA THR A 134 -15.82 19.20 3.68
C THR A 134 -14.38 19.19 3.16
N PRO A 135 -14.09 19.73 1.95
CA PRO A 135 -12.72 19.83 1.46
C PRO A 135 -11.79 20.55 2.43
N GLU A 136 -12.26 21.64 3.05
CA GLU A 136 -11.53 22.43 4.02
C GLU A 136 -11.12 21.62 5.26
N GLN A 137 -12.00 20.76 5.78
CA GLN A 137 -11.66 19.87 6.89
C GLN A 137 -10.51 18.93 6.53
N VAL A 138 -10.55 18.37 5.31
CA VAL A 138 -9.55 17.43 4.84
C VAL A 138 -8.21 18.13 4.58
N GLU A 139 -8.23 19.29 3.95
CA GLU A 139 -7.03 20.09 3.68
C GLU A 139 -6.34 20.52 4.98
N ARG A 140 -7.12 20.92 6.00
CA ARG A 140 -6.58 21.24 7.33
C ARG A 140 -5.87 20.05 7.95
N LEU A 141 -6.50 18.87 7.97
CA LEU A 141 -5.91 17.67 8.53
C LEU A 141 -4.68 17.22 7.72
N ALA A 142 -4.76 17.24 6.40
CA ALA A 142 -3.65 16.87 5.51
C ALA A 142 -2.44 17.78 5.73
N THR A 143 -2.66 19.09 5.91
CA THR A 143 -1.59 20.05 6.24
C THR A 143 -0.98 19.76 7.61
N GLN A 144 -1.82 19.48 8.62
CA GLN A 144 -1.35 19.17 9.98
C GLN A 144 -0.49 17.90 10.04
N LEU A 145 -0.80 16.90 9.21
CA LEU A 145 -0.08 15.63 9.14
C LEU A 145 1.01 15.61 8.06
N GLU A 146 1.25 16.74 7.37
CA GLU A 146 2.18 16.85 6.24
C GLU A 146 1.93 15.81 5.10
N MET A 147 0.65 15.46 4.92
CA MET A 147 0.19 14.50 3.93
C MET A 147 -0.34 15.22 2.68
N GLN A 148 -0.10 14.62 1.52
CA GLN A 148 -0.78 15.05 0.29
C GLN A 148 -2.17 14.42 0.23
N TYR A 149 -3.19 15.25 -0.03
CA TYR A 149 -4.57 14.81 -0.17
C TYR A 149 -4.95 14.65 -1.65
N HIS A 150 -5.63 13.55 -1.96
CA HIS A 150 -6.25 13.30 -3.25
C HIS A 150 -7.70 12.85 -3.08
N GLU A 151 -8.60 13.40 -3.87
CA GLU A 151 -9.92 12.82 -4.07
C GLU A 151 -9.80 11.58 -4.97
N LEU A 152 -10.34 10.43 -4.54
CA LEU A 152 -10.26 9.16 -5.26
C LEU A 152 -11.59 8.89 -5.99
N LEU A 153 -11.51 8.75 -7.31
CA LEU A 153 -12.65 8.41 -8.16
C LEU A 153 -12.52 6.96 -8.63
N LEU A 154 -13.39 6.08 -8.15
CA LEU A 154 -13.45 4.67 -8.62
C LEU A 154 -14.53 4.48 -9.69
N THR A 155 -14.55 5.37 -10.69
CA THR A 155 -15.52 5.35 -11.80
C THR A 155 -14.84 4.97 -13.12
N LYS A 156 -15.54 5.04 -14.26
CA LYS A 156 -14.93 4.83 -15.59
C LYS A 156 -13.81 5.82 -15.90
N LYS A 157 -13.87 7.05 -15.36
CA LYS A 157 -12.79 8.06 -15.44
C LYS A 157 -12.05 8.12 -14.10
N SER A 158 -11.44 6.99 -13.75
CA SER A 158 -10.70 6.87 -12.50
C SER A 158 -9.38 7.60 -12.55
N ASN A 159 -8.92 8.01 -11.37
CA ASN A 159 -7.60 8.58 -11.15
C ASN A 159 -6.71 7.68 -10.26
N ALA A 160 -7.14 6.43 -10.01
CA ALA A 160 -6.47 5.52 -9.09
C ALA A 160 -5.03 5.20 -9.52
N VAL A 161 -4.81 4.96 -10.81
CA VAL A 161 -3.50 4.61 -11.36
C VAL A 161 -2.56 5.82 -11.30
N GLU A 162 -3.06 7.02 -11.60
CA GLU A 162 -2.34 8.29 -11.51
C GLU A 162 -1.91 8.60 -10.07
N ILE A 163 -2.80 8.37 -9.10
CA ILE A 163 -2.47 8.51 -7.67
C ILE A 163 -1.34 7.55 -7.27
N VAL A 164 -1.42 6.29 -7.70
CA VAL A 164 -0.34 5.32 -7.43
C VAL A 164 0.97 5.77 -8.10
N PHE A 165 0.93 6.25 -9.34
CA PHE A 165 2.12 6.79 -10.01
C PHE A 165 2.73 7.97 -9.25
N ALA A 166 1.90 8.94 -8.82
CA ALA A 166 2.37 10.09 -8.06
C ALA A 166 3.01 9.66 -6.72
N LEU A 167 2.44 8.66 -6.05
CA LEU A 167 3.00 8.11 -4.82
C LEU A 167 4.36 7.44 -5.09
N LEU A 168 4.47 6.66 -6.16
CA LEU A 168 5.74 6.02 -6.55
C LEU A 168 6.82 7.05 -6.86
N ASP A 169 6.49 8.12 -7.60
CA ASP A 169 7.42 9.21 -7.88
C ASP A 169 7.92 9.88 -6.58
N LYS A 170 7.04 10.08 -5.60
CA LYS A 170 7.41 10.60 -4.27
C LYS A 170 8.33 9.64 -3.52
N ILE A 171 8.01 8.35 -3.48
CA ILE A 171 8.84 7.31 -2.84
C ILE A 171 10.25 7.27 -3.44
N VAL A 172 10.35 7.24 -4.77
CA VAL A 172 11.65 7.19 -5.47
C VAL A 172 12.45 8.47 -5.24
N THR A 173 11.79 9.63 -5.22
CA THR A 173 12.43 10.92 -4.94
C THR A 173 12.96 10.97 -3.50
N HIS A 174 12.17 10.52 -2.52
CA HIS A 174 12.61 10.45 -1.12
C HIS A 174 13.78 9.48 -0.95
N ALA A 175 13.75 8.31 -1.58
CA ALA A 175 14.82 7.34 -1.53
C ALA A 175 16.15 7.87 -2.08
N SER A 176 16.09 8.68 -3.14
CA SER A 176 17.29 9.27 -3.75
C SER A 176 17.92 10.37 -2.88
N ARG A 177 17.15 11.00 -1.99
CA ARG A 177 17.62 12.07 -1.09
C ARG A 177 18.18 11.57 0.24
N LEU A 178 17.85 10.35 0.65
CA LEU A 178 18.25 9.76 1.92
C LEU A 178 19.09 8.49 1.73
N PRO A 179 20.29 8.56 1.11
CA PRO A 179 21.12 7.38 0.88
C PRO A 179 21.63 6.71 2.16
N SER A 180 21.61 7.41 3.31
CA SER A 180 22.05 6.91 4.62
C SER A 180 20.96 6.21 5.44
N LEU A 181 19.68 6.43 5.12
CA LEU A 181 18.55 5.65 5.66
C LEU A 181 18.21 4.61 4.61
N THR A 182 18.46 3.33 4.89
CA THR A 182 18.17 2.24 3.97
C THR A 182 16.65 2.16 3.71
N ILE A 183 16.16 2.88 2.70
CA ILE A 183 14.87 2.53 2.11
C ILE A 183 15.14 1.25 1.34
N ASP A 184 14.65 0.12 1.84
CA ASP A 184 14.79 -1.19 1.19
C ASP A 184 13.95 -1.24 -0.11
N ILE A 185 14.30 -0.42 -1.11
CA ILE A 185 13.85 -0.59 -2.49
C ILE A 185 14.70 -1.69 -3.08
N LEU A 186 14.27 -2.92 -2.84
CA LEU A 186 15.05 -4.09 -3.23
C LEU A 186 15.07 -4.21 -4.76
N PRO A 187 16.27 -4.37 -5.36
CA PRO A 187 16.39 -4.84 -6.73
C PRO A 187 15.60 -6.15 -6.86
N TYR A 188 14.79 -6.28 -7.92
CA TYR A 188 13.89 -7.43 -8.08
C TYR A 188 14.61 -8.79 -7.96
N GLN A 189 15.85 -8.88 -8.46
CA GLN A 189 16.67 -10.08 -8.40
C GLN A 189 17.05 -10.46 -6.95
N ALA A 190 17.36 -9.48 -6.11
CA ALA A 190 17.65 -9.72 -4.69
C ALA A 190 16.42 -10.29 -3.97
N ARG A 191 15.21 -9.84 -4.33
CA ARG A 191 13.96 -10.39 -3.79
C ARG A 191 13.67 -11.81 -4.22
N GLN A 192 13.92 -12.20 -5.48
CA GLN A 192 13.70 -13.57 -5.94
C GLN A 192 14.54 -14.56 -5.12
N HIS A 193 15.82 -14.25 -4.89
CA HIS A 193 16.70 -15.06 -4.04
C HIS A 193 16.23 -15.12 -2.58
N LEU A 194 15.76 -13.99 -2.00
CA LEU A 194 15.23 -13.98 -0.63
C LEU A 194 13.92 -14.78 -0.51
N ALA A 195 13.02 -14.67 -1.50
CA ALA A 195 11.76 -15.41 -1.53
C ALA A 195 11.97 -16.92 -1.72
N GLU A 196 12.91 -17.32 -2.58
CA GLU A 196 13.33 -18.72 -2.73
C GLU A 196 13.95 -19.26 -1.44
N LYS A 197 14.82 -18.49 -0.78
CA LYS A 197 15.43 -18.87 0.50
C LYS A 197 14.41 -18.99 1.63
N ALA A 198 13.44 -18.07 1.71
CA ALA A 198 12.35 -18.13 2.69
C ALA A 198 11.44 -19.35 2.47
N ARG A 199 11.10 -19.68 1.21
CA ARG A 199 10.32 -20.88 0.87
C ARG A 199 11.05 -22.18 1.23
N ARG A 200 12.37 -22.24 1.01
CA ARG A 200 13.21 -23.39 1.42
C ARG A 200 13.29 -23.52 2.94
N GLY A 201 13.51 -22.41 3.66
CA GLY A 201 13.54 -22.43 5.13
C GLY A 201 12.19 -22.79 5.78
N SER A 202 11.06 -22.43 5.15
CA SER A 202 9.74 -22.87 5.61
C SER A 202 9.45 -24.36 5.37
N GLN A 203 10.14 -25.01 4.41
CA GLN A 203 10.01 -26.45 4.19
C GLN A 203 10.91 -27.26 5.15
N GLU A 204 12.09 -26.74 5.49
CA GLU A 204 12.97 -27.37 6.50
C GLU A 204 12.38 -27.27 7.92
N GLY A 205 11.71 -26.16 8.27
CA GLY A 205 11.05 -25.99 9.57
C GLY A 205 9.77 -26.81 9.80
N VAL A 206 9.18 -27.38 8.75
CA VAL A 206 8.01 -28.27 8.86
C VAL A 206 8.44 -29.72 9.08
N LEU A 207 9.63 -30.11 8.62
CA LEU A 207 10.15 -31.48 8.81
C LEU A 207 10.74 -31.73 10.21
N ASP A 208 11.09 -30.69 10.95
CA ASP A 208 11.59 -30.82 12.34
C ASP A 208 10.49 -30.77 13.42
N ALA A 209 9.26 -30.36 13.07
CA ALA A 209 8.14 -30.30 14.02
C ALA A 209 7.44 -31.66 14.24
N GLU A 210 7.74 -32.69 13.45
CA GLU A 210 7.17 -34.04 13.59
C GLU A 210 8.03 -35.02 14.40
N LYS A 211 9.21 -34.60 14.90
CA LYS A 211 10.10 -35.48 15.70
C LYS A 211 9.95 -35.39 17.22
N PHE A 212 9.04 -34.56 17.74
CA PHE A 212 8.79 -34.46 19.18
C PHE A 212 7.30 -34.66 19.51
N LYS A 213 6.83 -35.91 19.45
CA LYS A 213 5.66 -36.35 20.21
C LYS A 213 5.94 -37.69 20.90
N CYS A 214 6.05 -37.60 22.24
CA CYS A 214 5.87 -38.61 23.27
C CYS A 214 6.65 -39.94 23.16
N ALA A 215 7.78 -39.99 23.87
CA ALA A 215 8.07 -41.10 24.77
C ALA A 215 8.00 -40.56 26.21
N CYS A 216 7.51 -41.40 27.13
CA CYS A 216 7.11 -41.18 28.53
C CYS A 216 5.65 -40.78 28.74
#